data_AF-A0A0F9TJ48-F1
#
_entry.id   AF-A0A0F9TJ48-F1
#
_cell.length_a   1.000
_cell.length_b   1.000
_cell.length_c   1.000
_cell.angle_alpha   90.00
_cell.angle_beta   90.00
_cell.angle_gamma   90.00
#
_symmetry.space_group_name_H-M   'P 1'
#
loop_
_entity.id
_entity.type
_entity.pdbx_description
1 polymer ?
#
loop_
_entity_poly.entity_id
_entity_poly.type
_entity_poly.pdbx_seq_one_letter_code
_entity_poly.pdbx_strand_id
1 'polypeptide(L)'
;GLTPAADDMLLGLMISMLYISENFNETSIDVKKINKDIISIISGRTTIISEEFLREASVGKVNEAVASLMENLLTSRQRELENSVRNVLDLGGTSGADTVFGVILGSHLMLIDIDYNSNKNEGVFRS
;
A
#
# COMPACT_ATOMS: atom_id res chain seq x y z
N GLY A 1 13.20 2.62 14.55
CA GLY A 1 12.77 3.64 13.58
C GLY A 1 12.55 4.95 14.31
N LEU A 2 12.63 6.08 13.62
CA LEU A 2 12.21 7.40 14.12
C LEU A 2 10.67 7.53 14.20
N THR A 3 9.97 6.55 13.65
CA THR A 3 8.53 6.36 13.57
C THR A 3 8.12 5.17 14.46
N PRO A 4 6.96 5.21 15.13
CA PRO A 4 6.31 4.00 15.61
C PRO A 4 6.12 3.01 14.47
N ALA A 5 6.42 1.72 14.69
CA ALA A 5 6.31 0.66 13.69
C ALA A 5 4.95 0.60 12.97
N ALA A 6 3.88 1.00 13.66
CA ALA A 6 2.53 1.02 13.11
C ALA A 6 2.34 2.04 11.97
N ASP A 7 3.08 3.16 11.96
CA ASP A 7 2.90 4.20 10.94
C ASP A 7 3.52 3.80 9.59
N ASP A 8 4.69 3.16 9.63
CA ASP A 8 5.37 2.67 8.42
C ASP A 8 4.59 1.51 7.79
N MET A 9 4.08 0.59 8.63
CA MET A 9 3.17 -0.46 8.19
C MET A 9 1.88 0.12 7.59
N LEU A 10 1.29 1.14 8.22
CA LEU A 10 0.09 1.81 7.71
C LEU A 10 0.35 2.50 6.37
N LEU A 11 1.52 3.14 6.22
CA LEU A 11 1.95 3.72 4.95
C LEU A 11 2.03 2.67 3.84
N GLY A 12 2.70 1.55 4.10
CA GLY A 12 2.81 0.43 3.16
C GLY A 12 1.43 -0.15 2.76
N LEU A 13 0.52 -0.27 3.73
CA LEU A 13 -0.86 -0.71 3.49
C LEU A 13 -1.60 0.27 2.57
N MET A 14 -1.60 1.56 2.91
CA MET A 14 -2.32 2.59 2.16
C MET A 14 -1.82 2.71 0.72
N ILE A 15 -0.50 2.72 0.51
CA ILE A 15 0.08 2.92 -0.81
C ILE A 15 -0.15 1.71 -1.72
N SER A 16 0.00 0.50 -1.18
CA SER A 16 -0.20 -0.73 -1.96
C SER A 16 -1.66 -0.91 -2.37
N MET A 17 -2.60 -0.64 -1.46
CA MET A 17 -4.02 -0.64 -1.80
C MET A 17 -4.34 0.38 -2.89
N LEU A 18 -3.81 1.61 -2.78
CA LEU A 18 -4.11 2.68 -3.73
C LEU A 18 -3.56 2.35 -5.12
N TYR A 19 -2.29 1.98 -5.22
CA TYR A 19 -1.65 1.63 -6.49
C TYR A 19 -2.34 0.47 -7.18
N ILE A 20 -2.72 -0.59 -6.44
CA ILE A 20 -3.46 -1.72 -7.01
C ILE A 20 -4.86 -1.28 -7.46
N SER A 21 -5.57 -0.50 -6.65
CA SER A 21 -6.92 -0.02 -7.03
C SER A 21 -6.92 0.86 -8.28
N GLU A 22 -5.83 1.56 -8.57
CA GLU A 22 -5.70 2.39 -9.77
C GLU A 22 -5.24 1.61 -11.01
N ASN A 23 -4.71 0.39 -10.84
CA ASN A 23 -4.21 -0.45 -11.94
C ASN A 23 -5.10 -1.67 -12.25
N PHE A 24 -6.14 -1.93 -11.44
CA PHE A 24 -7.08 -3.04 -11.63
C PHE A 24 -8.53 -2.53 -11.61
N ASN A 25 -9.36 -3.04 -12.52
CA ASN A 25 -10.73 -2.54 -12.73
C ASN A 25 -11.77 -3.21 -11.83
N GLU A 26 -11.42 -4.34 -11.22
CA GLU A 26 -12.32 -5.24 -10.49
C GLU A 26 -12.32 -4.98 -8.98
N THR A 27 -11.99 -3.77 -8.55
CA THR A 27 -11.88 -3.42 -7.13
C THR A 27 -13.22 -2.88 -6.62
N SER A 28 -13.71 -3.39 -5.49
CA SER A 28 -14.95 -2.92 -4.85
C SER A 28 -14.72 -2.02 -3.66
N ILE A 29 -13.50 -2.04 -3.13
CA ILE A 29 -13.09 -1.23 -1.99
C ILE A 29 -12.80 0.21 -2.47
N ASP A 30 -13.47 1.19 -1.84
CA ASP A 30 -13.17 2.61 -2.03
C ASP A 30 -11.91 3.00 -1.23
N VAL A 31 -10.74 2.71 -1.81
CA VAL A 31 -9.44 2.97 -1.18
C VAL A 31 -9.23 4.44 -0.91
N LYS A 32 -9.70 5.33 -1.79
CA LYS A 32 -9.56 6.79 -1.62
C LYS A 32 -10.35 7.26 -0.40
N LYS A 33 -11.54 6.71 -0.17
CA LYS A 33 -12.31 6.98 1.06
C LYS A 33 -11.62 6.42 2.30
N ILE A 34 -11.11 5.18 2.27
CA ILE A 34 -10.36 4.61 3.40
C ILE A 34 -9.18 5.50 3.78
N ASN A 35 -8.36 5.90 2.79
CA ASN A 35 -7.23 6.78 3.00
C ASN A 35 -7.68 8.12 3.61
N LYS A 36 -8.75 8.73 3.09
CA LYS A 36 -9.32 9.96 3.64
C LYS A 36 -9.78 9.81 5.09
N ASP A 37 -10.45 8.71 5.42
CA ASP A 37 -10.96 8.43 6.76
C ASP A 37 -9.80 8.26 7.75
N ILE A 38 -8.72 7.57 7.36
CA ILE A 38 -7.47 7.47 8.13
C ILE A 38 -6.90 8.88 8.40
N ILE A 39 -6.68 9.68 7.35
CA ILE A 39 -6.09 11.01 7.48
C ILE A 39 -6.94 11.97 8.33
N SER A 40 -8.26 11.77 8.38
CA SER A 40 -9.15 12.59 9.20
C SER A 40 -8.89 12.46 10.71
N ILE A 41 -8.26 11.36 11.16
CA ILE A 41 -8.08 11.06 12.59
C ILE A 41 -6.61 11.04 13.05
N ILE A 42 -5.62 11.14 12.15
CA ILE A 42 -4.20 10.96 12.52
C ILE A 42 -3.58 12.11 13.31
N SER A 43 -4.19 13.29 13.33
CA SER A 43 -3.61 14.47 13.97
C SER A 43 -3.33 14.25 15.45
N GLY A 44 -2.07 14.40 15.85
CA GLY A 44 -1.63 14.20 17.23
C GLY A 44 -1.61 12.73 17.71
N ARG A 45 -1.80 11.75 16.81
CA ARG A 45 -1.72 10.31 17.12
C ARG A 45 -0.36 9.68 16.80
N THR A 46 0.47 10.39 16.06
CA THR A 46 1.84 9.98 15.68
C THR A 46 2.78 11.20 15.71
N THR A 47 4.02 11.04 15.27
CA THR A 47 4.98 12.11 15.08
C THR A 47 4.59 13.01 13.90
N ILE A 48 5.01 14.27 13.92
CA ILE A 48 4.75 15.24 12.83
C ILE A 48 5.25 14.69 11.47
N ILE A 49 6.40 14.00 11.48
CA ILE A 49 7.00 13.44 10.27
C ILE A 49 6.17 12.27 9.73
N SER A 50 5.78 11.33 10.60
CA SER A 50 4.89 10.21 10.24
C SER A 50 3.55 10.70 9.73
N GLU A 51 2.99 11.74 10.36
CA GLU A 51 1.72 12.34 9.95
C GLU A 51 1.81 12.87 8.51
N GLU A 52 2.88 13.59 8.18
CA GLU A 52 3.13 14.10 6.83
C GLU A 52 3.29 12.97 5.80
N PHE A 53 4.06 11.94 6.14
CA PHE A 53 4.22 10.78 5.25
C PHE A 53 2.91 10.06 4.97
N LEU A 54 2.06 9.89 5.99
CA LEU A 54 0.73 9.30 5.80
C LEU A 54 -0.17 10.19 4.92
N ARG A 55 -0.13 11.52 5.10
CA ARG A 55 -0.87 12.48 4.26
C ARG A 55 -0.46 12.39 2.80
N GLU A 56 0.84 12.38 2.50
CA GLU A 56 1.33 12.25 1.14
C GLU A 56 1.00 10.84 0.56
N ALA A 57 1.15 9.78 1.34
CA ALA A 57 0.80 8.42 0.92
C ALA A 57 -0.70 8.29 0.59
N SER A 58 -1.57 9.01 1.30
CA SER A 58 -3.02 9.01 1.06
C SER A 58 -3.41 9.45 -0.35
N VAL A 59 -2.55 10.24 -0.99
CA VAL A 59 -2.71 10.75 -2.37
C VAL A 59 -1.71 10.14 -3.35
N GLY A 60 -1.10 9.01 -3.00
CA GLY A 60 -0.23 8.24 -3.89
C GLY A 60 1.22 8.70 -3.94
N LYS A 61 1.66 9.56 -3.01
CA LYS A 61 3.04 10.06 -2.97
C LYS A 61 3.83 9.41 -1.84
N VAL A 62 4.96 8.82 -2.19
CA VAL A 62 5.89 8.18 -1.26
C VAL A 62 7.33 8.45 -1.70
N ASN A 63 8.31 8.03 -0.90
CA ASN A 63 9.70 8.10 -1.31
C ASN A 63 9.98 7.17 -2.51
N GLU A 64 11.07 7.45 -3.23
CA GLU A 64 11.45 6.75 -4.46
C GLU A 64 11.62 5.23 -4.29
N ALA A 65 12.13 4.78 -3.14
CA ALA A 65 12.32 3.36 -2.89
C ALA A 65 10.98 2.62 -2.78
N VAL A 66 9.99 3.19 -2.09
CA VAL A 66 8.64 2.61 -1.99
C VAL A 66 7.89 2.71 -3.31
N ALA A 67 8.01 3.82 -4.04
CA ALA A 67 7.42 3.95 -5.38
C ALA A 67 7.98 2.89 -6.34
N SER A 68 9.31 2.72 -6.37
CA SER A 68 10.00 1.71 -7.17
C SER A 68 9.59 0.28 -6.79
N LEU A 69 9.38 0.01 -5.49
CA LEU A 69 8.85 -1.28 -5.03
C LEU A 69 7.47 -1.54 -5.62
N MET A 70 6.56 -0.57 -5.55
CA MET A 70 5.21 -0.73 -6.08
C MET A 70 5.18 -0.90 -7.61
N GLU A 71 5.98 -0.14 -8.35
CA GLU A 71 6.09 -0.27 -9.81
C GLU A 71 6.62 -1.65 -10.22
N ASN A 72 7.65 -2.15 -9.55
CA ASN A 72 8.22 -3.48 -9.83
C ASN A 72 7.27 -4.60 -9.43
N LEU A 73 6.49 -4.42 -8.36
CA LEU A 73 5.46 -5.35 -7.93
C LEU A 73 4.37 -5.48 -9.00
N LEU A 74 3.90 -4.37 -9.56
CA LEU A 74 2.83 -4.35 -10.56
C LEU A 74 3.28 -4.83 -11.95
N THR A 75 4.56 -4.69 -12.29
CA THR A 75 5.08 -5.04 -13.63
C THR A 75 5.70 -6.44 -13.72
N SER A 76 5.64 -7.24 -12.64
CA SER A 76 6.11 -8.63 -12.59
C SER A 76 7.60 -8.83 -12.94
N ARG A 77 8.45 -7.82 -12.67
CA ARG A 77 9.88 -7.88 -12.95
C ARG A 77 10.65 -8.47 -11.78
N GLN A 78 10.65 -9.81 -11.66
CA GLN A 78 11.12 -10.52 -10.46
C GLN A 78 12.52 -10.09 -9.94
N ARG A 79 13.51 -9.91 -10.83
CA ARG A 79 14.85 -9.43 -10.42
C ARG A 79 14.87 -7.98 -9.93
N GLU A 80 14.03 -7.12 -10.51
CA GLU A 80 13.93 -5.71 -10.11
C GLU A 80 13.12 -5.58 -8.81
N LEU A 81 12.17 -6.49 -8.58
CA LEU A 81 11.41 -6.59 -7.34
C LEU A 81 12.31 -6.92 -6.13
N GLU A 82 13.18 -7.92 -6.23
CA GLU A 82 14.09 -8.27 -5.12
C GLU A 82 14.99 -7.09 -4.72
N ASN A 83 15.51 -6.35 -5.71
CA ASN A 83 16.37 -5.19 -5.46
C ASN A 83 15.58 -4.04 -4.83
N SER A 84 14.36 -3.76 -5.30
CA SER A 84 13.53 -2.71 -4.71
C SER A 84 13.08 -3.04 -3.29
N VAL A 85 12.79 -4.32 -2.98
CA VAL A 85 12.56 -4.76 -1.60
C VAL A 85 13.79 -4.49 -0.72
N ARG A 86 15.00 -4.85 -1.18
CA ARG A 86 16.24 -4.59 -0.43
C ARG A 86 16.44 -3.09 -0.18
N ASN A 87 16.21 -2.25 -1.19
CA ASN A 87 16.32 -0.81 -1.05
C ASN A 87 15.36 -0.25 0.02
N VAL A 88 14.13 -0.77 0.11
CA VAL A 88 13.19 -0.37 1.18
C VAL A 88 13.66 -0.91 2.53
N LEU A 89 14.16 -2.14 2.62
CA LEU A 89 14.69 -2.71 3.86
C LEU A 89 15.91 -1.95 4.40
N ASP A 90 16.72 -1.39 3.51
CA ASP A 90 17.88 -0.56 3.85
C ASP A 90 17.47 0.85 4.33
N LEU A 91 16.19 1.25 4.20
CA LEU A 91 15.66 2.46 4.82
C LEU A 91 15.59 2.28 6.35
N GLY A 92 16.63 2.74 7.04
CA GLY A 92 16.65 3.03 8.47
C GLY A 92 16.05 1.97 9.41
N GLY A 93 16.87 1.12 10.01
CA GLY A 93 16.47 0.24 11.12
C GLY A 93 15.25 -0.64 10.80
N THR A 94 14.22 -0.61 11.67
CA THR A 94 12.99 -1.42 11.52
C THR A 94 11.95 -0.85 10.56
N SER A 95 12.09 0.42 10.14
CA SER A 95 11.07 1.17 9.39
C SER A 95 10.81 0.58 8.00
N GLY A 96 11.87 0.16 7.31
CA GLY A 96 11.78 -0.54 6.03
C GLY A 96 11.02 -1.86 6.11
N ALA A 97 11.28 -2.66 7.15
CA ALA A 97 10.60 -3.94 7.34
C ALA A 97 9.10 -3.77 7.62
N ASP A 98 8.74 -2.80 8.47
CA ASP A 98 7.35 -2.46 8.76
C ASP A 98 6.62 -1.99 7.47
N THR A 99 7.28 -1.16 6.65
CA THR A 99 6.76 -0.72 5.35
C THR A 99 6.50 -1.88 4.40
N VAL A 100 7.48 -2.79 4.23
CA VAL A 100 7.33 -3.97 3.37
C VAL A 100 6.20 -4.87 3.87
N PHE A 101 6.08 -5.05 5.18
CA PHE A 101 4.97 -5.81 5.76
C PHE A 101 3.61 -5.16 5.44
N GLY A 102 3.51 -3.83 5.57
CA GLY A 102 2.33 -3.07 5.14
C GLY A 102 1.98 -3.29 3.67
N VAL A 103 2.97 -3.26 2.78
CA VAL A 103 2.78 -3.53 1.35
C VAL A 103 2.20 -4.93 1.12
N ILE A 104 2.75 -5.96 1.79
CA ILE A 104 2.25 -7.34 1.68
C ILE A 104 0.78 -7.41 2.12
N LEU A 105 0.43 -6.80 3.26
CA LEU A 105 -0.94 -6.80 3.78
C LEU A 105 -1.92 -6.11 2.81
N GLY A 106 -1.57 -4.92 2.33
CA GLY A 106 -2.45 -4.16 1.44
C GLY A 106 -2.61 -4.86 0.09
N SER A 107 -1.53 -5.41 -0.48
CA SER A 107 -1.62 -6.25 -1.67
C SER A 107 -2.48 -7.49 -1.47
N HIS A 108 -2.34 -8.18 -0.33
CA HIS A 108 -3.14 -9.37 -0.03
C HIS A 108 -4.64 -9.05 0.07
N LEU A 109 -5.01 -7.95 0.74
CA LEU A 109 -6.40 -7.49 0.83
C LEU A 109 -7.00 -7.18 -0.55
N MET A 110 -6.24 -6.48 -1.40
CA MET A 110 -6.72 -6.15 -2.75
C MET A 110 -6.84 -7.39 -3.63
N LEU A 111 -5.93 -8.36 -3.52
CA LEU A 111 -6.02 -9.61 -4.28
C LEU A 111 -7.28 -10.41 -3.91
N ILE A 112 -7.63 -10.46 -2.61
CA ILE A 112 -8.87 -11.09 -2.15
C ILE A 112 -10.10 -10.34 -2.70
N ASP A 113 -10.10 -9.01 -2.65
CA ASP A 113 -11.19 -8.19 -3.19
C ASP A 113 -11.37 -8.42 -4.70
N ILE A 114 -10.28 -8.39 -5.46
CA ILE A 114 -10.30 -8.62 -6.91
C ILE A 114 -10.79 -10.03 -7.25
N ASP A 115 -10.29 -11.07 -6.56
CA ASP A 115 -10.72 -12.45 -6.79
C ASP A 115 -12.22 -12.64 -6.48
N TYR A 116 -12.68 -12.07 -5.36
CA TYR A 116 -14.09 -12.12 -4.99
C TYR A 116 -15.00 -11.44 -6.04
N ASN A 117 -14.61 -10.26 -6.53
CA ASN A 117 -15.38 -9.52 -7.53
C ASN A 117 -15.33 -10.17 -8.91
N SER A 118 -14.20 -10.75 -9.30
CA SER A 118 -14.07 -11.47 -10.57
C SER A 118 -15.02 -12.68 -10.62
N ASN A 119 -15.03 -13.50 -9.56
CA ASN A 119 -15.92 -14.65 -9.44
C ASN A 119 -17.41 -14.26 -9.42
N LYS A 120 -17.76 -13.13 -8.81
CA LYS A 120 -19.12 -12.60 -8.80
C LYS A 120 -19.60 -12.21 -10.21
N ASN A 121 -18.73 -11.58 -11.01
CA ASN A 121 -19.07 -11.15 -12.37
C ASN A 121 -19.28 -12.34 -13.32
N GLU A 122 -18.52 -13.43 -13.17
CA GLU A 122 -18.75 -14.66 -13.96
C GLU A 122 -20.08 -15.35 -13.66
N GLY A 123 -20.56 -15.26 -12.41
CA GLY A 123 -21.85 -15.83 -12.00
C GLY A 123 -23.07 -15.16 -12.62
N VAL A 124 -22.98 -13.88 -13.00
CA VAL A 124 -24.09 -13.11 -13.59
C VAL A 124 -24.32 -13.44 -15.07
N PHE A 125 -23.29 -13.90 -15.80
CA PHE A 125 -23.43 -14.31 -17.21
C PHE A 125 -23.95 -15.74 -17.41
N ARG A 126 -24.19 -16.49 -16.32
CA ARG A 126 -24.68 -17.89 -16.37
C ARG A 126 -26.16 -18.06 -16.01
N SER A 127 -26.93 -16.98 -15.82
CA SER A 127 -28.37 -17.02 -15.53
C SER A 127 -29.24 -16.68 -16.74
#